data_AF-A0A2V3UHS8-F1
#
_entry.id   AF-A0A2V3UHS8-F1
#
_cell.length_a   1.000
_cell.length_b   1.000
_cell.length_c   1.000
_cell.angle_alpha   90.00
_cell.angle_beta   90.00
_cell.angle_gamma   90.00
#
_symmetry.space_group_name_H-M   'P 1'
#
loop_
_entity.id
_entity.type
_entity.pdbx_description
1 polymer ?
#
loop_
_entity_poly.entity_id
_entity_poly.type
_entity_poly.pdbx_seq_one_letter_code
_entity_poly.pdbx_strand_id
1 'polypeptide(L)'
;MQDAGWATTITAHEVFEEISAHPAHSRPRSKAEIRILLFLYCQLAEAGGIYETLKNMMGIVTLKPYLLWPFQDLVRVRQQPARVIGPNANATFRDLARTAHAIGMPGLALVLEEAFRDDIRNGIYHADYVIWEDGLRLRRRNGGHATRLTFDEVNVALTKGVGFFDIHRSYMSEAIHSFHPARTIIGRFSANFPAPWTIHADPERHTFSISGSAPAPVTTPEFQRQEAINGQLGGKVLAVFTDQAAGQPAEFLVYMWDAGFAPNEIALPEDRMLKLLEHVERDGLWDPRFEQPARRSLLLLSPWGFRYLTEPADFDSLLDIPFMEINVGTGDASESSVSEQP
;
A
#
# COMPACT_ATOMS: atom_id res chain seq x y z
N MET A 1 23.59 16.54 4.43
CA MET A 1 23.22 15.79 3.22
C MET A 1 23.73 14.38 3.43
N GLN A 2 22.99 13.34 3.04
CA GLN A 2 23.52 11.98 3.03
C GLN A 2 24.02 11.67 1.63
N ASP A 3 25.16 10.98 1.53
CA ASP A 3 25.77 10.60 0.26
C ASP A 3 25.07 9.36 -0.35
N ALA A 4 25.64 8.78 -1.41
CA ALA A 4 25.19 7.49 -1.91
C ALA A 4 25.35 6.37 -0.86
N GLY A 5 24.48 5.36 -0.90
CA GLY A 5 24.54 4.18 -0.02
C GLY A 5 23.78 4.28 1.31
N TRP A 6 23.15 5.41 1.64
CA TRP A 6 22.34 5.56 2.87
C TRP A 6 20.87 5.13 2.72
N ALA A 7 20.45 4.66 1.54
CA ALA A 7 19.08 4.23 1.27
C ALA A 7 18.86 2.76 1.70
N THR A 8 18.10 2.55 2.77
CA THR A 8 17.81 1.21 3.34
C THR A 8 16.96 0.32 2.44
N THR A 9 16.35 0.88 1.39
CA THR A 9 15.64 0.15 0.33
C THR A 9 16.58 -0.74 -0.50
N ILE A 10 17.87 -0.42 -0.59
CA ILE A 10 18.87 -1.24 -1.30
C ILE A 10 18.96 -2.63 -0.64
N THR A 11 19.25 -2.67 0.66
CA THR A 11 19.33 -3.93 1.42
C THR A 11 17.98 -4.65 1.52
N ALA A 12 16.87 -3.93 1.43
CA ALA A 12 15.56 -4.56 1.31
C ALA A 12 15.43 -5.35 -0.02
N HIS A 13 15.85 -4.77 -1.14
CA HIS A 13 15.88 -5.47 -2.44
C HIS A 13 16.88 -6.62 -2.46
N GLU A 14 18.08 -6.46 -1.87
CA GLU A 14 19.09 -7.52 -1.75
C GLU A 14 18.52 -8.74 -0.99
N VAL A 15 17.90 -8.53 0.18
CA VAL A 15 17.28 -9.59 0.99
C VAL A 15 16.10 -10.26 0.25
N PHE A 16 15.35 -9.52 -0.56
CA PHE A 16 14.30 -10.10 -1.40
C PHE A 16 14.89 -11.05 -2.46
N GLU A 17 15.95 -10.63 -3.16
CA GLU A 17 16.64 -11.50 -4.14
C GLU A 17 17.23 -12.74 -3.46
N GLU A 18 17.82 -12.60 -2.26
CA GLU A 18 18.35 -13.72 -1.48
C GLU A 18 17.27 -14.75 -1.10
N ILE A 19 16.05 -14.30 -0.76
CA ILE A 19 14.92 -15.20 -0.49
C ILE A 19 14.42 -15.86 -1.79
N SER A 20 14.26 -15.08 -2.86
CA SER A 20 13.77 -15.55 -4.17
C SER A 20 14.75 -16.53 -4.84
N ALA A 21 16.05 -16.39 -4.58
CA ALA A 21 17.10 -17.32 -5.01
C ALA A 21 17.08 -18.70 -4.29
N HIS A 22 16.18 -18.91 -3.33
CA HIS A 22 15.93 -20.19 -2.66
C HIS A 22 14.61 -20.85 -3.14
N PRO A 23 14.55 -21.38 -4.38
CA PRO A 23 13.33 -21.95 -4.96
C PRO A 23 12.77 -23.12 -4.14
N ALA A 24 11.53 -23.50 -4.46
CA ALA A 24 10.92 -24.72 -3.93
C ALA A 24 11.70 -25.96 -4.44
N HIS A 25 12.65 -26.44 -3.62
CA HIS A 25 13.43 -27.62 -3.95
C HIS A 25 12.56 -28.89 -3.91
N SER A 26 12.80 -29.82 -4.83
CA SER A 26 12.25 -31.19 -4.83
C SER A 26 12.76 -32.09 -3.68
N ARG A 27 13.45 -31.51 -2.69
CA ARG A 27 13.83 -32.14 -1.42
C ARG A 27 13.36 -31.28 -0.24
N PRO A 28 13.06 -31.87 0.93
CA PRO A 28 12.86 -31.12 2.15
C PRO A 28 14.02 -30.14 2.43
N ARG A 29 13.69 -28.92 2.85
CA ARG A 29 14.68 -27.93 3.30
C ARG A 29 15.27 -28.36 4.65
N SER A 30 16.58 -28.22 4.81
CA SER A 30 17.27 -28.51 6.05
C SER A 30 16.98 -27.45 7.12
N LYS A 31 17.24 -27.78 8.40
CA LYS A 31 17.09 -26.84 9.52
C LYS A 31 18.01 -25.61 9.42
N ALA A 32 19.05 -25.65 8.58
CA ALA A 32 19.90 -24.51 8.28
C ALA A 32 19.25 -23.58 7.24
N GLU A 33 18.77 -24.13 6.13
CA GLU A 33 18.08 -23.38 5.06
C GLU A 33 16.80 -22.72 5.59
N ILE A 34 16.00 -23.45 6.37
CA ILE A 34 14.79 -22.92 7.03
C ILE A 34 15.15 -21.75 7.96
N ARG A 35 16.27 -21.85 8.70
CA ARG A 35 16.74 -20.78 9.59
C ARG A 35 17.19 -19.54 8.82
N ILE A 36 17.89 -19.71 7.69
CA ILE A 36 18.31 -18.59 6.83
C ILE A 36 17.08 -17.86 6.28
N LEU A 37 16.15 -18.59 5.66
CA LEU A 37 14.89 -18.03 5.15
C LEU A 37 14.10 -17.27 6.22
N LEU A 38 14.01 -17.82 7.43
CA LEU A 38 13.32 -17.17 8.55
C LEU A 38 14.05 -15.93 9.07
N PHE A 39 15.38 -15.86 9.01
CA PHE A 39 16.12 -14.62 9.32
C PHE A 39 15.92 -13.55 8.24
N LEU A 40 16.06 -13.91 6.96
CA LEU A 40 15.86 -13.00 5.83
C LEU A 40 14.43 -12.44 5.82
N TYR A 41 13.42 -13.29 6.03
CA TYR A 41 12.02 -12.87 6.21
C TYR A 41 11.82 -11.82 7.30
N CYS A 42 12.51 -11.97 8.44
CA CYS A 42 12.45 -11.00 9.51
C CYS A 42 13.13 -9.68 9.11
N GLN A 43 14.29 -9.75 8.47
CA GLN A 43 15.02 -8.57 7.97
C GLN A 43 14.22 -7.80 6.90
N LEU A 44 13.56 -8.51 5.99
CA LEU A 44 12.63 -7.96 4.99
C LEU A 44 11.46 -7.22 5.65
N ALA A 45 10.97 -7.72 6.78
CA ALA A 45 9.88 -7.13 7.53
C ALA A 45 10.24 -5.85 8.30
N GLU A 46 11.53 -5.57 8.55
CA GLU A 46 11.99 -4.31 9.18
C GLU A 46 12.49 -3.28 8.13
N ALA A 47 12.18 -3.48 6.84
CA ALA A 47 12.62 -2.65 5.71
C ALA A 47 11.93 -1.26 5.64
N GLY A 48 12.24 -0.39 6.61
CA GLY A 48 11.57 0.90 6.85
C GLY A 48 11.29 1.76 5.60
N GLY A 49 12.28 1.95 4.73
CA GLY A 49 12.17 2.85 3.56
C GLY A 49 11.10 2.47 2.53
N ILE A 50 10.61 1.22 2.54
CA ILE A 50 9.48 0.77 1.72
C ILE A 50 8.15 1.23 2.33
N TYR A 51 8.01 1.05 3.64
CA TYR A 51 6.83 1.45 4.41
C TYR A 51 6.62 2.97 4.42
N GLU A 52 7.72 3.74 4.32
CA GLU A 52 7.69 5.20 4.21
C GLU A 52 7.01 5.68 2.92
N THR A 53 7.15 4.94 1.81
CA THR A 53 6.45 5.22 0.54
C THR A 53 4.93 5.03 0.70
N LEU A 54 4.48 3.89 1.23
CA LEU A 54 3.05 3.63 1.49
C LEU A 54 2.43 4.68 2.43
N LYS A 55 3.11 5.04 3.51
CA LYS A 55 2.63 6.04 4.48
C LYS A 55 2.48 7.42 3.83
N ASN A 56 3.40 7.80 2.95
CA ASN A 56 3.32 9.05 2.19
C ASN A 56 2.22 9.04 1.11
N MET A 57 2.05 7.92 0.38
CA MET A 57 0.96 7.75 -0.59
C MET A 57 -0.42 7.92 0.06
N MET A 58 -0.67 7.24 1.19
CA MET A 58 -1.90 7.43 1.97
C MET A 58 -2.05 8.85 2.53
N GLY A 59 -0.94 9.58 2.71
CA GLY A 59 -0.93 10.99 3.08
C GLY A 59 -1.62 11.90 2.06
N ILE A 60 -1.43 11.63 0.76
CA ILE A 60 -1.97 12.43 -0.37
C ILE A 60 -3.50 12.53 -0.30
N VAL A 61 -4.17 11.41 -0.01
CA VAL A 61 -5.63 11.32 0.17
C VAL A 61 -6.13 12.31 1.24
N THR A 62 -5.33 12.52 2.28
CA THR A 62 -5.61 13.46 3.38
C THR A 62 -4.96 14.84 3.21
N LEU A 63 -4.53 15.19 2.00
CA LEU A 63 -3.81 16.44 1.64
C LEU A 63 -2.55 16.72 2.49
N LYS A 64 -1.94 15.68 3.05
CA LYS A 64 -0.67 15.78 3.76
C LYS A 64 0.49 15.93 2.76
N PRO A 65 1.50 16.75 3.07
CA PRO A 65 2.72 16.82 2.27
C PRO A 65 3.51 15.52 2.36
N TYR A 66 4.42 15.30 1.41
CA TYR A 66 5.42 14.24 1.52
C TYR A 66 6.33 14.51 2.73
N LEU A 67 6.43 13.56 3.65
CA LEU A 67 7.30 13.62 4.83
C LEU A 67 8.52 12.71 4.61
N LEU A 68 9.72 13.25 4.86
CA LEU A 68 10.96 12.47 4.83
C LEU A 68 11.02 11.41 5.94
N TRP A 69 10.34 11.64 7.07
CA TRP A 69 10.27 10.72 8.21
C TRP A 69 8.79 10.51 8.62
N PRO A 70 7.98 9.81 7.81
CA PRO A 70 6.54 9.75 7.98
C PRO A 70 6.09 8.92 9.21
N PHE A 71 7.03 8.25 9.88
CA PHE A 71 6.83 7.53 11.15
C PHE A 71 7.47 8.23 12.36
N GLN A 72 7.87 9.50 12.25
CA GLN A 72 8.50 10.25 13.36
C GLN A 72 7.65 10.22 14.65
N ASP A 73 6.32 10.22 14.54
CA ASP A 73 5.39 10.24 15.67
C ASP A 73 5.36 8.91 16.45
N LEU A 74 5.93 7.83 15.89
CA LEU A 74 6.11 6.54 16.56
C LEU A 74 7.43 6.46 17.35
N VAL A 75 8.35 7.41 17.15
CA VAL A 75 9.67 7.43 17.77
C VAL A 75 9.56 7.76 19.26
N ARG A 76 10.18 6.95 20.12
CA ARG A 76 10.13 7.10 21.58
C ARG A 76 11.46 7.62 22.11
N VAL A 77 11.44 8.77 22.78
CA VAL A 77 12.60 9.31 23.49
C VAL A 77 12.60 8.77 24.93
N ARG A 78 13.47 7.79 25.21
CA ARG A 78 13.73 7.32 26.57
C ARG A 78 14.70 8.28 27.25
N GLN A 79 14.35 8.75 28.45
CA GLN A 79 15.14 9.75 29.18
C GLN A 79 16.34 9.15 29.94
N GLN A 80 16.23 7.93 30.49
CA GLN A 80 17.30 7.27 31.24
C GLN A 80 17.43 5.76 30.91
N PRO A 81 18.56 5.31 30.32
CA PRO A 81 19.56 6.13 29.63
C PRO A 81 18.91 6.92 28.48
N ALA A 82 19.49 8.07 28.15
CA ALA A 82 19.04 8.90 27.03
C ALA A 82 19.18 8.13 25.71
N ARG A 83 18.06 7.75 25.10
CA ARG A 83 18.05 6.99 23.84
C ARG A 83 16.80 7.31 23.01
N VAL A 84 17.02 7.67 21.76
CA VAL A 84 15.99 7.67 20.71
C VAL A 84 15.75 6.21 20.29
N ILE A 85 14.50 5.78 20.32
CA ILE A 85 14.06 4.43 19.96
C ILE A 85 13.08 4.57 18.80
N GLY A 86 13.49 4.19 17.60
CA GLY A 86 12.59 4.14 16.44
C GLY A 86 11.47 3.11 16.60
N PRO A 87 10.42 3.16 15.76
CA PRO A 87 9.44 2.09 15.69
C PRO A 87 10.12 0.75 15.33
N ASN A 88 9.60 -0.35 15.87
CA ASN A 88 9.78 -1.66 15.26
C ASN A 88 8.67 -1.89 14.23
N ALA A 89 8.84 -2.83 13.30
CA ALA A 89 7.86 -3.01 12.24
C ALA A 89 6.45 -3.36 12.74
N ASN A 90 6.29 -4.00 13.91
CA ASN A 90 4.96 -4.21 14.50
C ASN A 90 4.26 -2.86 14.76
N ALA A 91 4.97 -1.82 15.15
CA ALA A 91 4.40 -0.47 15.30
C ALA A 91 4.13 0.17 13.93
N THR A 92 5.06 0.02 12.98
CA THR A 92 4.95 0.53 11.60
C THR A 92 3.74 -0.06 10.86
N PHE A 93 3.58 -1.38 10.82
CA PHE A 93 2.46 -2.05 10.15
C PHE A 93 1.11 -1.72 10.78
N ARG A 94 0.98 -1.67 12.12
CA ARG A 94 -0.27 -1.25 12.78
C ARG A 94 -0.62 0.22 12.55
N ASP A 95 0.38 1.08 12.35
CA ASP A 95 0.15 2.49 11.99
C ASP A 95 -0.22 2.63 10.50
N LEU A 96 0.42 1.87 9.60
CA LEU A 96 0.02 1.75 8.19
C LEU A 96 -1.42 1.24 8.06
N ALA A 97 -1.75 0.10 8.68
CA ALA A 97 -3.08 -0.51 8.61
C ALA A 97 -4.17 0.40 9.20
N ARG A 98 -3.91 1.04 10.34
CA ARG A 98 -4.80 2.08 10.88
C ARG A 98 -4.99 3.24 9.90
N THR A 99 -3.93 3.65 9.20
CA THR A 99 -4.02 4.73 8.20
C THR A 99 -4.87 4.29 7.01
N ALA A 100 -4.63 3.10 6.46
CA ALA A 100 -5.42 2.51 5.37
C ALA A 100 -6.90 2.40 5.74
N HIS A 101 -7.21 1.87 6.93
CA HIS A 101 -8.58 1.77 7.42
C HIS A 101 -9.23 3.16 7.60
N ALA A 102 -8.50 4.13 8.16
CA ALA A 102 -9.01 5.49 8.35
C ALA A 102 -9.32 6.21 7.04
N ILE A 103 -8.55 5.96 5.97
CA ILE A 103 -8.84 6.47 4.62
C ILE A 103 -9.85 5.60 3.84
N GLY A 104 -10.52 4.63 4.48
CA GLY A 104 -11.54 3.80 3.82
C GLY A 104 -11.00 2.70 2.91
N MET A 105 -9.80 2.16 3.20
CA MET A 105 -9.23 0.98 2.53
C MET A 105 -9.07 -0.20 3.51
N PRO A 106 -10.16 -0.80 4.03
CA PRO A 106 -10.10 -1.94 4.94
C PRO A 106 -9.39 -3.16 4.34
N GLY A 107 -9.48 -3.41 3.03
CA GLY A 107 -8.76 -4.51 2.37
C GLY A 107 -7.24 -4.34 2.43
N LEU A 108 -6.75 -3.12 2.13
CA LEU A 108 -5.33 -2.80 2.29
C LEU A 108 -4.89 -2.87 3.76
N ALA A 109 -5.75 -2.47 4.71
CA ALA A 109 -5.47 -2.60 6.14
C ALA A 109 -5.28 -4.07 6.56
N LEU A 110 -6.14 -4.98 6.10
CA LEU A 110 -6.01 -6.42 6.34
C LEU A 110 -4.72 -6.99 5.74
N VAL A 111 -4.40 -6.64 4.49
CA VAL A 111 -3.15 -7.05 3.83
C VAL A 111 -1.93 -6.59 4.63
N LEU A 112 -1.95 -5.38 5.18
CA LEU A 112 -0.88 -4.83 6.01
C LEU A 112 -0.76 -5.50 7.38
N GLU A 113 -1.86 -5.97 7.97
CA GLU A 113 -1.84 -6.73 9.24
C GLU A 113 -1.39 -8.19 9.05
N GLU A 114 -1.65 -8.79 7.88
CA GLU A 114 -1.27 -10.18 7.58
C GLU A 114 0.09 -10.35 6.88
N ALA A 115 0.65 -9.31 6.24
CA ALA A 115 1.86 -9.42 5.41
C ALA A 115 3.04 -10.09 6.14
N PHE A 116 3.25 -9.78 7.43
CA PHE A 116 4.36 -10.32 8.21
C PHE A 116 3.92 -10.82 9.59
N ARG A 117 4.06 -12.14 9.81
CA ARG A 117 3.66 -12.81 11.05
C ARG A 117 4.48 -12.35 12.26
N ASP A 118 3.82 -11.59 13.13
CA ASP A 118 4.35 -11.07 14.39
C ASP A 118 4.86 -12.18 15.33
N ASP A 119 4.25 -13.37 15.34
CA ASP A 119 4.67 -14.49 16.18
C ASP A 119 5.98 -15.15 15.69
N ILE A 120 6.11 -15.35 14.37
CA ILE A 120 7.36 -15.79 13.75
C ILE A 120 8.46 -14.77 14.02
N ARG A 121 8.23 -13.49 13.69
CA ARG A 121 9.25 -12.43 13.81
C ARG A 121 9.78 -12.26 15.23
N ASN A 122 8.90 -12.17 16.23
CA ASN A 122 9.32 -12.10 17.64
C ASN A 122 10.08 -13.36 18.08
N GLY A 123 9.65 -14.55 17.63
CA GLY A 123 10.33 -15.82 17.93
C GLY A 123 11.76 -15.87 17.40
N ILE A 124 11.96 -15.51 16.13
CA ILE A 124 13.29 -15.50 15.49
C ILE A 124 14.20 -14.44 16.12
N TYR A 125 13.73 -13.20 16.27
CA TYR A 125 14.55 -12.09 16.82
C TYR A 125 14.97 -12.28 18.28
N HIS A 126 14.30 -13.15 19.03
CA HIS A 126 14.68 -13.45 20.42
C HIS A 126 15.26 -14.85 20.61
N ALA A 127 15.43 -15.61 19.53
CA ALA A 127 15.80 -17.04 19.54
C ALA A 127 14.86 -17.94 20.36
N ASP A 128 13.62 -17.50 20.59
CA ASP A 128 12.57 -18.19 21.33
C ASP A 128 11.86 -19.27 20.47
N TYR A 129 12.62 -20.00 19.64
CA TYR A 129 12.07 -20.97 18.68
C TYR A 129 12.85 -22.28 18.59
N VAL A 130 12.19 -23.34 18.12
CA VAL A 130 12.79 -24.63 17.77
C VAL A 130 12.25 -25.09 16.42
N ILE A 131 13.14 -25.37 15.47
CA ILE A 131 12.80 -26.07 14.22
C ILE A 131 12.81 -27.58 14.52
N TRP A 132 11.64 -28.20 14.49
CA TRP A 132 11.48 -29.63 14.72
C TRP A 132 11.17 -30.38 13.40
N GLU A 133 10.84 -31.66 13.50
CA GLU A 133 10.42 -32.49 12.36
C GLU A 133 9.02 -32.12 11.85
N ASP A 134 8.17 -31.57 12.72
CA ASP A 134 6.77 -31.22 12.46
C ASP A 134 6.53 -29.71 12.28
N GLY A 135 7.60 -28.94 12.02
CA GLY A 135 7.53 -27.50 11.73
C GLY A 135 8.27 -26.59 12.72
N LEU A 136 7.78 -25.36 12.86
CA LEU A 136 8.35 -24.30 13.69
C LEU A 136 7.60 -24.19 15.01
N ARG A 137 8.30 -24.38 16.13
CA ARG A 137 7.74 -24.29 17.49
C ARG A 137 8.18 -22.97 18.12
N LEU A 138 7.23 -22.08 18.38
CA LEU A 138 7.42 -20.73 18.93
C LEU A 138 7.09 -20.70 20.43
N ARG A 139 8.03 -20.24 21.25
CA ARG A 139 7.84 -20.03 22.70
C ARG A 139 7.46 -18.58 22.97
N ARG A 140 6.47 -18.36 23.83
CA ARG A 140 6.11 -17.00 24.28
C ARG A 140 6.88 -16.64 25.55
N ARG A 141 8.02 -15.94 25.37
CA ARG A 141 8.92 -15.47 26.43
C ARG A 141 8.24 -14.69 27.55
N ASN A 142 7.16 -13.97 27.24
CA ASN A 142 6.38 -13.17 28.18
C ASN A 142 5.14 -13.90 28.72
N GLY A 143 5.06 -15.23 28.57
CA GLY A 143 3.94 -16.06 29.00
C GLY A 143 2.86 -16.27 27.92
N GLY A 144 1.92 -17.16 28.23
CA GLY A 144 0.90 -17.65 27.30
C GLY A 144 1.27 -19.00 26.65
N HIS A 145 0.35 -19.55 25.87
CA HIS A 145 0.54 -20.85 25.21
C HIS A 145 1.64 -20.79 24.14
N ALA A 146 2.45 -21.86 24.05
CA ALA A 146 3.38 -22.06 22.96
C ALA A 146 2.62 -22.39 21.67
N THR A 147 3.12 -21.95 20.53
CA THR A 147 2.50 -22.14 19.21
C THR A 147 3.37 -23.08 18.39
N ARG A 148 2.77 -24.09 17.74
CA ARG A 148 3.42 -24.87 16.68
C ARG A 148 2.79 -24.45 15.35
N LEU A 149 3.62 -24.12 14.38
CA LEU A 149 3.25 -23.93 12.99
C LEU A 149 3.80 -25.11 12.19
N THR A 150 3.02 -25.69 11.28
CA THR A 150 3.55 -26.65 10.29
C THR A 150 4.54 -25.98 9.35
N PHE A 151 5.29 -26.76 8.56
CA PHE A 151 6.12 -26.17 7.50
C PHE A 151 5.28 -25.48 6.42
N ASP A 152 4.03 -25.88 6.20
CA ASP A 152 3.13 -25.27 5.24
C ASP A 152 2.62 -23.91 5.74
N GLU A 153 2.26 -23.79 7.01
CA GLU A 153 1.95 -22.50 7.65
C GLU A 153 3.15 -21.52 7.60
N VAL A 154 4.38 -22.05 7.71
CA VAL A 154 5.60 -21.26 7.56
C VAL A 154 5.84 -20.87 6.10
N ASN A 155 5.64 -21.78 5.15
CA ASN A 155 5.74 -21.49 3.71
C ASN A 155 4.73 -20.43 3.29
N VAL A 156 3.45 -20.53 3.71
CA VAL A 156 2.42 -19.52 3.46
C VAL A 156 2.81 -18.16 4.06
N ALA A 157 3.38 -18.13 5.26
CA ALA A 157 3.85 -16.89 5.88
C ALA A 157 5.03 -16.25 5.12
N LEU A 158 5.98 -17.06 4.63
CA LEU A 158 7.06 -16.61 3.76
C LEU A 158 6.50 -16.06 2.44
N THR A 159 5.64 -16.81 1.75
CA THR A 159 5.01 -16.41 0.48
C THR A 159 4.20 -15.12 0.61
N LYS A 160 3.43 -14.93 1.70
CA LYS A 160 2.71 -13.66 1.96
C LYS A 160 3.66 -12.47 2.08
N GLY A 161 4.73 -12.58 2.87
CA GLY A 161 5.68 -11.48 3.07
C GLY A 161 6.54 -11.16 1.85
N VAL A 162 6.95 -12.19 1.10
CA VAL A 162 7.69 -12.03 -0.17
C VAL A 162 6.78 -11.46 -1.25
N GLY A 163 5.55 -11.96 -1.40
CA GLY A 163 4.61 -11.48 -2.42
C GLY A 163 4.14 -10.05 -2.17
N PHE A 164 3.88 -9.67 -0.90
CA PHE A 164 3.62 -8.28 -0.52
C PHE A 164 4.76 -7.35 -0.95
N PHE A 165 6.00 -7.81 -0.79
CA PHE A 165 7.20 -7.05 -1.16
C PHE A 165 7.34 -6.94 -2.68
N ASP A 166 7.12 -8.04 -3.42
CA ASP A 166 7.24 -8.09 -4.88
C ASP A 166 6.25 -7.13 -5.55
N ILE A 167 4.97 -7.18 -5.14
CA ILE A 167 3.93 -6.22 -5.55
C ILE A 167 4.41 -4.78 -5.31
N HIS A 168 4.84 -4.45 -4.09
CA HIS A 168 5.29 -3.09 -3.76
C HIS A 168 6.49 -2.66 -4.63
N ARG A 169 7.48 -3.54 -4.81
CA ARG A 169 8.67 -3.28 -5.61
C ARG A 169 8.31 -3.04 -7.08
N SER A 170 7.44 -3.87 -7.66
CA SER A 170 6.99 -3.71 -9.05
C SER A 170 6.23 -2.40 -9.27
N TYR A 171 5.27 -2.07 -8.41
CA TYR A 171 4.57 -0.77 -8.49
C TYR A 171 5.53 0.43 -8.27
N MET A 172 6.52 0.31 -7.37
CA MET A 172 7.53 1.35 -7.18
C MET A 172 8.42 1.51 -8.44
N SER A 173 8.82 0.40 -9.06
CA SER A 173 9.62 0.38 -10.29
C SER A 173 8.88 1.07 -11.43
N GLU A 174 7.64 0.69 -11.72
CA GLU A 174 6.85 1.32 -12.79
C GLU A 174 6.58 2.79 -12.53
N ALA A 175 6.26 3.15 -11.27
CA ALA A 175 6.08 4.54 -10.88
C ALA A 175 7.35 5.38 -11.12
N ILE A 176 8.54 4.85 -10.79
CA ILE A 176 9.84 5.49 -11.05
C ILE A 176 10.10 5.62 -12.55
N HIS A 177 9.97 4.54 -13.32
CA HIS A 177 10.22 4.54 -14.78
C HIS A 177 9.27 5.48 -15.53
N SER A 178 8.06 5.73 -15.02
CA SER A 178 7.14 6.72 -15.60
C SER A 178 7.69 8.17 -15.59
N PHE A 179 8.74 8.47 -14.82
CA PHE A 179 9.49 9.74 -14.85
C PHE A 179 10.72 9.72 -15.76
N HIS A 180 10.72 8.84 -16.77
CA HIS A 180 11.55 8.92 -17.96
C HIS A 180 10.67 9.11 -19.21
N PRO A 181 10.72 10.27 -19.91
CA PRO A 181 11.55 11.44 -19.64
C PRO A 181 11.13 12.19 -18.37
N ALA A 182 12.01 13.09 -17.88
CA ALA A 182 11.77 13.89 -16.69
C ALA A 182 10.45 14.69 -16.77
N ARG A 183 9.74 14.81 -15.65
CA ARG A 183 8.49 15.59 -15.54
C ARG A 183 8.54 16.51 -14.31
N THR A 184 8.02 17.73 -14.46
CA THR A 184 7.81 18.64 -13.32
C THR A 184 6.37 18.49 -12.82
N ILE A 185 6.20 18.27 -11.52
CA ILE A 185 4.90 18.25 -10.84
C ILE A 185 4.83 19.38 -9.80
N ILE A 186 3.64 19.88 -9.49
CA ILE A 186 3.45 20.73 -8.31
C ILE A 186 3.17 19.84 -7.10
N GLY A 187 3.90 20.06 -6.00
CA GLY A 187 3.74 19.28 -4.78
C GLY A 187 4.26 19.99 -3.53
N ARG A 188 3.91 19.44 -2.36
CA ARG A 188 4.36 19.93 -1.05
C ARG A 188 5.35 18.94 -0.45
N PHE A 189 6.60 19.35 -0.33
CA PHE A 189 7.64 18.59 0.38
C PHE A 189 7.73 19.09 1.82
N SER A 190 7.36 18.26 2.79
CA SER A 190 7.28 18.59 4.22
C SER A 190 6.43 19.85 4.48
N ALA A 191 6.73 20.66 5.50
CA ALA A 191 5.91 21.82 5.86
C ALA A 191 5.89 22.97 4.82
N ASN A 192 6.54 22.82 3.66
CA ASN A 192 6.64 23.86 2.64
C ASN A 192 5.30 24.11 1.91
N PHE A 193 5.26 25.25 1.22
CA PHE A 193 4.20 25.60 0.27
C PHE A 193 4.24 24.69 -0.99
N PRO A 194 3.15 24.64 -1.78
CA PRO A 194 3.17 24.01 -3.10
C PRO A 194 4.24 24.63 -4.01
N ALA A 195 5.07 23.79 -4.61
CA ALA A 195 6.21 24.20 -5.45
C ALA A 195 6.42 23.21 -6.61
N PRO A 196 7.06 23.63 -7.71
CA PRO A 196 7.52 22.74 -8.77
C PRO A 196 8.66 21.83 -8.31
N TRP A 197 8.47 20.52 -8.51
CA TRP A 197 9.47 19.48 -8.34
C TRP A 197 9.67 18.74 -9.66
N THR A 198 10.85 18.88 -10.25
CA THR A 198 11.27 18.09 -11.41
C THR A 198 11.80 16.74 -10.92
N ILE A 199 11.10 15.69 -11.31
CA ILE A 199 11.43 14.30 -11.01
C ILE A 199 11.99 13.67 -12.29
N HIS A 200 13.13 13.00 -12.18
CA HIS A 200 13.80 12.33 -13.29
C HIS A 200 14.31 10.96 -12.86
N ALA A 201 13.91 9.93 -13.62
CA ALA A 201 14.53 8.61 -13.61
C ALA A 201 15.43 8.47 -14.84
N ASP A 202 16.68 8.09 -14.62
CA ASP A 202 17.66 7.78 -15.66
C ASP A 202 17.88 6.25 -15.68
N PRO A 203 17.34 5.52 -16.68
CA PRO A 203 17.42 4.07 -16.74
C PRO A 203 18.82 3.56 -17.15
N GLU A 204 19.64 4.37 -17.83
CA GLU A 204 21.01 3.98 -18.21
C GLU A 204 21.98 4.06 -17.03
N ARG A 205 21.75 5.01 -16.11
CA ARG A 205 22.57 5.21 -14.91
C ARG A 205 21.98 4.60 -13.65
N HIS A 206 20.75 4.07 -13.74
CA HIS A 206 19.94 3.61 -12.61
C HIS A 206 19.79 4.65 -11.49
N THR A 207 19.68 5.94 -11.85
CA THR A 207 19.53 7.04 -10.87
C THR A 207 18.12 7.61 -10.87
N PHE A 208 17.55 7.78 -9.67
CA PHE A 208 16.32 8.54 -9.46
C PHE A 208 16.64 9.85 -8.74
N SER A 209 16.04 10.95 -9.17
CA SER A 209 16.31 12.28 -8.63
C SER A 209 15.06 13.14 -8.53
N ILE A 210 14.98 13.91 -7.44
CA ILE A 210 13.97 14.94 -7.21
C ILE A 210 14.71 16.25 -7.01
N SER A 211 14.35 17.27 -7.80
CA SER A 211 14.94 18.61 -7.74
C SER A 211 13.84 19.66 -7.80
N GLY A 212 14.05 20.82 -7.19
CA GLY A 212 13.05 21.88 -7.15
C GLY A 212 13.65 23.20 -6.69
N SER A 213 13.07 24.30 -7.16
CA SER A 213 13.42 25.65 -6.74
C SER A 213 12.23 26.58 -6.94
N ALA A 214 11.76 27.17 -5.85
CA ALA A 214 10.74 28.21 -5.88
C ALA A 214 10.91 29.15 -4.67
N PRO A 215 11.06 30.47 -4.89
CA PRO A 215 11.18 31.44 -3.79
C PRO A 215 9.83 31.79 -3.16
N ALA A 216 8.72 31.35 -3.75
CA ALA A 216 7.35 31.64 -3.35
C ALA A 216 6.41 30.47 -3.76
N PRO A 217 5.19 30.38 -3.21
CA PRO A 217 4.21 29.36 -3.60
C PRO A 217 3.88 29.38 -5.09
N VAL A 218 3.75 28.19 -5.69
CA VAL A 218 3.33 27.99 -7.09
C VAL A 218 2.25 26.92 -7.11
N THR A 219 1.12 27.20 -7.77
CA THR A 219 0.06 26.22 -8.04
C THR A 219 -0.29 26.24 -9.53
N THR A 220 -0.83 25.14 -10.02
CA THR A 220 -1.35 24.99 -11.39
C THR A 220 -2.81 24.48 -11.33
N PRO A 221 -3.58 24.55 -12.43
CA PRO A 221 -4.97 24.08 -12.45
C PRO A 221 -5.13 22.61 -12.02
N GLU A 222 -4.15 21.75 -12.33
CA GLU A 222 -4.18 20.32 -11.98
C GLU A 222 -4.01 20.12 -10.47
N PHE A 223 -3.12 20.90 -9.84
CA PHE A 223 -2.97 20.91 -8.38
C PHE A 223 -4.25 21.38 -7.69
N GLN A 224 -4.85 22.47 -8.18
CA GLN A 224 -6.08 23.04 -7.63
C GLN A 224 -7.28 22.09 -7.81
N ARG A 225 -7.37 21.40 -8.96
CA ARG A 225 -8.35 20.34 -9.22
C ARG A 225 -8.20 19.17 -8.24
N GLN A 226 -6.97 18.74 -7.97
CA GLN A 226 -6.72 17.65 -7.01
C GLN A 226 -7.04 18.07 -5.57
N GLU A 227 -6.73 19.32 -5.19
CA GLU A 227 -7.10 19.87 -3.89
C GLU A 227 -8.62 19.96 -3.71
N ALA A 228 -9.36 20.36 -4.75
CA ALA A 228 -10.82 20.36 -4.77
C ALA A 228 -11.41 18.95 -4.65
N ILE A 229 -10.91 17.97 -5.41
CA ILE A 229 -11.32 16.56 -5.33
C ILE A 229 -11.09 16.00 -3.92
N ASN A 230 -9.88 16.16 -3.37
CA ASN A 230 -9.55 15.61 -2.05
C ASN A 230 -10.31 16.32 -0.92
N GLY A 231 -10.69 17.60 -1.11
CA GLY A 231 -11.58 18.32 -0.19
C GLY A 231 -12.99 17.72 -0.12
N GLN A 232 -13.52 17.19 -1.22
CA GLN A 232 -14.85 16.54 -1.29
C GLN A 232 -14.83 15.07 -0.83
N LEU A 233 -13.66 14.42 -0.84
CA LEU A 233 -13.49 13.02 -0.42
C LEU A 233 -13.69 12.76 1.09
N GLY A 234 -13.76 13.80 1.93
CA GLY A 234 -14.00 13.67 3.37
C GLY A 234 -12.88 12.96 4.16
N GLY A 235 -11.66 12.90 3.59
CA GLY A 235 -10.51 12.22 4.19
C GLY A 235 -10.41 10.73 3.89
N LYS A 236 -11.30 10.17 3.07
CA LYS A 236 -11.22 8.79 2.54
C LYS A 236 -10.73 8.77 1.08
N VAL A 237 -10.40 7.60 0.54
CA VAL A 237 -9.97 7.44 -0.87
C VAL A 237 -11.14 7.51 -1.85
N LEU A 238 -12.36 7.17 -1.41
CA LEU A 238 -13.60 7.26 -2.19
C LEU A 238 -14.69 7.99 -1.38
N ALA A 239 -15.59 8.67 -2.08
CA ALA A 239 -16.85 9.17 -1.52
C ALA A 239 -18.01 8.84 -2.48
N VAL A 240 -19.19 8.56 -1.93
CA VAL A 240 -20.40 8.27 -2.71
C VAL A 240 -21.52 9.21 -2.31
N PHE A 241 -22.17 9.78 -3.31
CA PHE A 241 -23.19 10.81 -3.16
C PHE A 241 -24.55 10.24 -3.60
N THR A 242 -25.54 10.27 -2.71
CA THR A 242 -26.90 9.77 -2.95
C THR A 242 -27.93 10.86 -2.70
N ASP A 243 -29.06 10.77 -3.38
CA ASP A 243 -30.24 11.57 -3.04
C ASP A 243 -30.84 11.04 -1.73
N GLN A 244 -30.99 11.92 -0.75
CA GLN A 244 -31.59 11.63 0.56
C GLN A 244 -33.03 11.12 0.45
N ALA A 245 -33.78 11.49 -0.60
CA ALA A 245 -35.14 11.03 -0.85
C ALA A 245 -35.22 9.65 -1.56
N ALA A 246 -34.25 9.33 -2.42
CA ALA A 246 -34.20 8.07 -3.15
C ALA A 246 -33.67 6.89 -2.31
N GLY A 247 -32.88 7.19 -1.26
CA GLY A 247 -32.20 6.18 -0.45
C GLY A 247 -30.85 5.75 -1.03
N GLN A 248 -30.11 4.94 -0.28
CA GLN A 248 -28.79 4.44 -0.70
C GLN A 248 -28.95 3.11 -1.46
N PRO A 249 -28.33 2.94 -2.65
CA PRO A 249 -28.34 1.68 -3.37
C PRO A 249 -27.30 0.73 -2.74
N ALA A 250 -27.73 0.01 -1.71
CA ALA A 250 -26.86 -0.79 -0.84
C ALA A 250 -26.00 -1.83 -1.57
N GLU A 251 -26.46 -2.31 -2.74
CA GLU A 251 -25.73 -3.20 -3.65
C GLU A 251 -24.34 -2.66 -4.04
N PHE A 252 -24.19 -1.35 -4.28
CA PHE A 252 -22.88 -0.74 -4.58
C PHE A 252 -21.97 -0.68 -3.34
N LEU A 253 -22.55 -0.43 -2.16
CA LEU A 253 -21.79 -0.34 -0.92
C LEU A 253 -21.24 -1.71 -0.50
N VAL A 254 -22.05 -2.76 -0.62
CA VAL A 254 -21.61 -4.15 -0.40
C VAL A 254 -20.50 -4.51 -1.37
N TYR A 255 -20.68 -4.22 -2.67
CA TYR A 255 -19.67 -4.52 -3.69
C TYR A 255 -18.33 -3.81 -3.44
N MET A 256 -18.35 -2.53 -3.07
CA MET A 256 -17.13 -1.78 -2.72
C MET A 256 -16.47 -2.37 -1.45
N TRP A 257 -17.25 -2.78 -0.44
CA TRP A 257 -16.74 -3.40 0.78
C TRP A 257 -16.08 -4.76 0.52
N ASP A 258 -16.69 -5.60 -0.31
CA ASP A 258 -16.14 -6.91 -0.70
C ASP A 258 -14.87 -6.73 -1.56
N ALA A 259 -14.81 -5.68 -2.39
CA ALA A 259 -13.59 -5.25 -3.08
C ALA A 259 -12.55 -4.55 -2.16
N GLY A 260 -12.80 -4.44 -0.85
CA GLY A 260 -11.85 -3.93 0.14
C GLY A 260 -11.88 -2.41 0.39
N PHE A 261 -12.92 -1.70 -0.05
CA PHE A 261 -13.12 -0.26 0.07
C PHE A 261 -14.34 0.11 0.91
N ALA A 262 -14.20 1.08 1.81
CA ALA A 262 -15.28 1.59 2.65
C ALA A 262 -15.47 3.10 2.39
N PRO A 263 -16.26 3.52 1.37
CA PRO A 263 -16.35 4.90 0.91
C PRO A 263 -16.90 5.88 1.96
N ASN A 264 -16.78 7.18 1.72
CA ASN A 264 -17.43 8.21 2.52
C ASN A 264 -18.85 8.41 2.01
N GLU A 265 -19.86 8.09 2.83
CA GLU A 265 -21.26 8.06 2.40
C GLU A 265 -21.94 9.40 2.67
N ILE A 266 -22.42 10.07 1.62
CA ILE A 266 -22.97 11.43 1.68
C ILE A 266 -24.37 11.45 1.06
N ALA A 267 -25.40 11.39 1.90
CA ALA A 267 -26.76 11.67 1.48
C ALA A 267 -26.98 13.20 1.38
N LEU A 268 -27.43 13.68 0.22
CA LEU A 268 -27.72 15.09 -0.06
C LEU A 268 -29.20 15.29 -0.44
N PRO A 269 -29.84 16.38 0.02
CA PRO A 269 -31.07 16.87 -0.61
C PRO A 269 -30.84 17.23 -2.10
N GLU A 270 -31.88 17.13 -2.92
CA GLU A 270 -31.86 17.46 -4.35
C GLU A 270 -31.21 18.83 -4.65
N ASP A 271 -31.53 19.88 -3.88
CA ASP A 271 -30.97 21.23 -4.06
C ASP A 271 -29.44 21.28 -3.85
N ARG A 272 -28.90 20.39 -3.02
CA ARG A 272 -27.47 20.25 -2.75
C ARG A 272 -26.79 19.35 -3.79
N MET A 273 -27.46 18.31 -4.26
CA MET A 273 -26.99 17.48 -5.36
C MET A 273 -26.85 18.30 -6.65
N LEU A 274 -27.83 19.14 -6.98
CA LEU A 274 -27.76 20.04 -8.15
C LEU A 274 -26.58 21.01 -8.04
N LYS A 275 -26.40 21.68 -6.90
CA LYS A 275 -25.27 22.61 -6.67
C LYS A 275 -23.91 21.92 -6.67
N LEU A 276 -23.83 20.65 -6.26
CA LEU A 276 -22.63 19.84 -6.40
C LEU A 276 -22.33 19.59 -7.87
N LEU A 277 -23.32 19.18 -8.67
CA LEU A 277 -23.14 18.94 -10.10
C LEU A 277 -22.77 20.21 -10.88
N GLU A 278 -23.36 21.36 -10.57
CA GLU A 278 -22.97 22.67 -11.10
C GLU A 278 -21.50 23.01 -10.80
N HIS A 279 -21.01 22.70 -9.59
CA HIS A 279 -19.63 22.90 -9.17
C HIS A 279 -18.66 21.92 -9.86
N VAL A 280 -19.05 20.65 -10.00
CA VAL A 280 -18.28 19.61 -10.70
C VAL A 280 -18.11 19.93 -12.18
N GLU A 281 -19.17 20.40 -12.84
CA GLU A 281 -19.13 20.82 -14.25
C GLU A 281 -18.24 22.07 -14.42
N ARG A 282 -18.51 23.13 -13.65
CA ARG A 282 -17.82 24.42 -13.77
C ARG A 282 -16.31 24.32 -13.55
N ASP A 283 -15.89 23.49 -12.60
CA ASP A 283 -14.48 23.39 -12.19
C ASP A 283 -13.79 22.14 -12.76
N GLY A 284 -14.43 21.41 -13.67
CA GLY A 284 -13.83 20.28 -14.40
C GLY A 284 -13.50 19.06 -13.54
N LEU A 285 -14.32 18.77 -12.52
CA LEU A 285 -14.02 17.73 -11.52
C LEU A 285 -14.44 16.31 -11.94
N TRP A 286 -15.08 16.12 -13.11
CA TRP A 286 -15.34 14.80 -13.70
C TRP A 286 -14.04 14.02 -13.96
N ASP A 287 -14.04 12.71 -13.76
CA ASP A 287 -12.95 11.81 -14.14
C ASP A 287 -12.82 11.77 -15.68
N PRO A 288 -11.72 12.28 -16.27
CA PRO A 288 -11.59 12.41 -17.72
C PRO A 288 -11.32 11.08 -18.43
N ARG A 289 -11.16 9.97 -17.68
CA ARG A 289 -10.97 8.63 -18.24
C ARG A 289 -12.26 8.03 -18.83
N PHE A 290 -13.44 8.56 -18.47
CA PHE A 290 -14.74 7.97 -18.81
C PHE A 290 -15.77 9.03 -19.24
N GLU A 291 -16.52 8.73 -20.29
CA GLU A 291 -17.75 9.47 -20.60
C GLU A 291 -18.81 9.20 -19.53
N GLN A 292 -19.65 10.19 -19.20
CA GLN A 292 -20.67 10.04 -18.18
C GLN A 292 -21.87 9.23 -18.74
N PRO A 293 -22.29 8.13 -18.09
CA PRO A 293 -23.33 7.26 -18.62
C PRO A 293 -24.71 7.94 -18.71
N ALA A 294 -25.50 7.48 -19.69
CA ALA A 294 -26.86 7.96 -19.92
C ALA A 294 -27.83 7.57 -18.79
N ARG A 295 -27.60 6.41 -18.15
CA ARG A 295 -28.26 6.01 -16.90
C ARG A 295 -27.32 6.35 -15.73
N ARG A 296 -27.88 6.90 -14.66
CA ARG A 296 -27.13 7.42 -13.50
C ARG A 296 -27.73 6.82 -12.24
N SER A 297 -27.06 5.84 -11.64
CA SER A 297 -27.55 5.11 -10.47
C SER A 297 -26.87 5.58 -9.17
N LEU A 298 -25.54 5.78 -9.19
CA LEU A 298 -24.77 6.28 -8.05
C LEU A 298 -23.72 7.29 -8.52
N LEU A 299 -23.54 8.40 -7.81
CA LEU A 299 -22.45 9.34 -8.06
C LEU A 299 -21.25 8.99 -7.18
N LEU A 300 -20.19 8.46 -7.79
CA LEU A 300 -18.92 8.16 -7.14
C LEU A 300 -17.96 9.36 -7.29
N LEU A 301 -17.16 9.60 -6.26
CA LEU A 301 -15.95 10.42 -6.29
C LEU A 301 -14.76 9.55 -5.93
N SER A 302 -13.69 9.71 -6.71
CA SER A 302 -12.41 9.02 -6.59
C SER A 302 -11.26 10.03 -6.67
N PRO A 303 -9.98 9.62 -6.46
CA PRO A 303 -8.85 10.52 -6.62
C PRO A 303 -8.71 11.09 -8.04
N TRP A 304 -9.26 10.40 -9.06
CA TRP A 304 -9.24 10.86 -10.45
C TRP A 304 -10.34 11.88 -10.77
N GLY A 305 -11.47 11.83 -10.05
CA GLY A 305 -12.62 12.73 -10.23
C GLY A 305 -13.96 12.09 -9.89
N PHE A 306 -15.03 12.83 -10.19
CA PHE A 306 -16.42 12.36 -10.13
C PHE A 306 -16.77 11.47 -11.33
N ARG A 307 -17.62 10.46 -11.13
CA ARG A 307 -18.19 9.62 -12.19
C ARG A 307 -19.53 9.03 -11.73
N TYR A 308 -20.51 8.97 -12.63
CA TYR A 308 -21.69 8.14 -12.40
C TYR A 308 -21.41 6.66 -12.70
N LEU A 309 -21.89 5.79 -11.81
CA LEU A 309 -22.01 4.35 -12.03
C LEU A 309 -23.46 3.99 -12.40
N THR A 310 -23.63 2.94 -13.20
CA THR A 310 -24.90 2.37 -13.65
C THR A 310 -25.28 1.14 -12.84
N GLU A 311 -24.31 0.26 -12.60
CA GLU A 311 -24.43 -0.99 -11.83
C GLU A 311 -23.14 -1.26 -11.02
N PRO A 312 -23.15 -2.12 -9.97
CA PRO A 312 -22.01 -2.27 -9.07
C PRO A 312 -20.69 -2.64 -9.75
N ALA A 313 -20.74 -3.47 -10.80
CA ALA A 313 -19.56 -3.90 -11.56
C ALA A 313 -18.86 -2.75 -12.32
N ASP A 314 -19.50 -1.59 -12.53
CA ASP A 314 -18.81 -0.39 -13.04
C ASP A 314 -17.67 0.07 -12.10
N PHE A 315 -17.68 -0.35 -10.83
CA PHE A 315 -16.63 -0.04 -9.87
C PHE A 315 -15.30 -0.71 -10.21
N ASP A 316 -15.30 -1.92 -10.77
CA ASP A 316 -14.06 -2.62 -11.18
C ASP A 316 -13.31 -1.83 -12.25
N SER A 317 -14.05 -1.11 -13.10
CA SER A 317 -13.49 -0.19 -14.10
C SER A 317 -12.77 1.03 -13.49
N LEU A 318 -12.87 1.27 -12.18
CA LEU A 318 -12.06 2.26 -11.47
C LEU A 318 -10.69 1.70 -11.04
N LEU A 319 -10.61 0.37 -10.86
CA LEU A 319 -9.43 -0.35 -10.42
C LEU A 319 -8.57 -0.68 -11.64
N ASP A 320 -7.30 -0.26 -11.65
CA ASP A 320 -6.38 -0.68 -12.69
C ASP A 320 -6.16 -2.21 -12.57
N ILE A 321 -6.14 -2.92 -13.70
CA ILE A 321 -5.85 -4.36 -13.74
C ILE A 321 -4.48 -4.58 -13.05
N PRO A 322 -4.37 -5.51 -12.07
CA PRO A 322 -3.14 -5.70 -11.34
C PRO A 322 -2.01 -6.11 -12.31
N PHE A 323 -0.93 -5.33 -12.32
CA PHE A 323 0.25 -5.59 -13.18
C PHE A 323 0.97 -6.92 -12.86
N MET A 324 0.60 -7.55 -11.74
CA MET A 324 1.11 -8.84 -11.27
C MET A 324 0.00 -9.56 -10.48
N GLU A 325 -0.39 -10.75 -10.92
CA GLU A 325 -1.18 -11.67 -10.10
C GLU A 325 -0.24 -12.59 -9.30
N ILE A 326 -0.40 -12.62 -7.98
CA ILE A 326 0.34 -13.58 -7.13
C ILE A 326 -0.54 -14.78 -6.82
N ASN A 327 -0.21 -15.91 -7.44
CA ASN A 327 -0.71 -17.21 -7.01
C ASN A 327 -0.12 -17.58 -5.64
N VAL A 328 -0.80 -17.13 -4.57
CA VAL A 328 -0.58 -17.60 -3.19
C VAL A 328 -1.13 -19.03 -3.11
N GLY A 329 -0.35 -19.98 -3.62
CA GLY A 329 -0.81 -21.34 -3.89
C GLY A 329 -1.51 -21.99 -2.69
N THR A 330 -2.77 -22.36 -2.89
CA THR A 330 -3.43 -23.36 -2.03
C THR A 330 -2.66 -24.67 -2.15
N GLY A 331 -2.58 -25.42 -1.05
CA GLY A 331 -1.74 -26.62 -0.93
C GLY A 331 -2.31 -27.86 -1.66
N ASP A 332 -2.90 -27.68 -2.83
CA ASP A 332 -3.54 -28.75 -3.60
C ASP A 332 -2.51 -29.52 -4.43
N ALA A 333 -2.16 -30.71 -3.95
CA ALA A 333 -1.19 -31.60 -4.59
C ALA A 333 -1.84 -32.51 -5.65
N SER A 334 -2.34 -31.93 -6.74
CA SER A 334 -2.84 -32.61 -7.94
C SER A 334 -2.91 -31.64 -9.14
N GLU A 335 -2.81 -32.03 -10.41
CA GLU A 335 -2.57 -33.35 -11.01
C GLU A 335 -1.83 -33.21 -12.36
N SER A 336 -1.35 -34.32 -12.94
CA SER A 336 -0.42 -34.31 -14.10
C SER A 336 -1.09 -34.38 -15.48
N SER A 337 -0.78 -33.43 -16.36
CA SER A 337 -0.84 -33.48 -17.85
C SER A 337 -0.23 -32.16 -18.42
N VAL A 338 0.14 -31.90 -19.69
CA VAL A 338 0.14 -32.57 -21.02
C VAL A 338 1.45 -32.10 -21.73
N SER A 339 2.19 -32.82 -22.58
CA SER A 339 2.52 -34.25 -22.75
C SER A 339 3.70 -34.35 -23.76
N GLU A 340 4.20 -35.56 -24.02
CA GLU A 340 4.89 -35.91 -25.29
C GLU A 340 3.90 -35.76 -26.48
N GLN A 341 4.23 -35.53 -27.76
CA GLN A 341 5.45 -35.47 -28.59
C GLN A 341 5.03 -34.74 -29.93
N PRO A 342 5.82 -34.61 -31.02
CA PRO A 342 7.18 -35.10 -31.30
C PRO A 342 8.25 -34.02 -31.51
#